data_AF-A0ABD0J6J5-F1
#
_entry.id   AF-A0ABD0J6J5-F1
#
_cell.length_a   1.000
_cell.length_b   1.000
_cell.length_c   1.000
_cell.angle_alpha   90.00
_cell.angle_beta   90.00
_cell.angle_gamma   90.00
#
_symmetry.space_group_name_H-M   'P 1'
#
loop_
_entity.id
_entity.type
_entity.pdbx_description
1 polymer ?
#
loop_
_entity_poly.entity_id
_entity_poly.type
_entity_poly.pdbx_seq_one_letter_code
_entity_poly.pdbx_strand_id
1 'polypeptide(L)'
;MFRFQLPPALIMVAAYLCAVSLVLQCVALTELGWATNSDGGDVGLWYHCIENPKPSRWGPDLYCQAMYAEGKAPRWMLFIRGFSYAATVGMSVNFLCIGFSCFYQAHLLNIIAFVGAATA
;
A
#
# COMPACT_ATOMS: atom_id res chain seq x y z
N MET A 1 -0.55 18.86 -33.51
CA MET A 1 -0.11 18.04 -32.38
C MET A 1 -1.01 16.82 -32.32
N PHE A 2 -0.50 15.62 -32.63
CA PHE A 2 -1.24 14.37 -32.42
C PHE A 2 -1.31 14.11 -30.91
N ARG A 3 -2.51 14.17 -30.32
CA ARG A 3 -2.73 13.70 -28.96
C ARG A 3 -2.81 12.17 -29.01
N PHE A 4 -1.73 11.50 -28.64
CA PHE A 4 -1.75 10.05 -28.42
C PHE A 4 -2.58 9.79 -27.16
N GLN A 5 -3.87 9.46 -27.33
CA GLN A 5 -4.68 8.97 -26.23
C GLN A 5 -4.35 7.49 -26.01
N LEU A 6 -3.86 7.17 -24.82
CA LEU A 6 -3.70 5.78 -24.40
C LEU A 6 -5.06 5.09 -24.49
N PRO A 7 -5.16 3.90 -25.11
CA PRO A 7 -6.41 3.16 -25.14
C PRO A 7 -6.89 2.90 -23.71
N PRO A 8 -8.21 2.99 -23.43
CA PRO A 8 -8.77 2.90 -22.08
C PRO A 8 -8.42 1.59 -21.37
N ALA A 9 -8.21 0.50 -22.12
CA ALA A 9 -7.77 -0.78 -21.58
C ALA A 9 -6.40 -0.69 -20.87
N LEU A 10 -5.45 0.07 -21.41
CA LEU A 10 -4.12 0.24 -20.78
C LEU A 10 -4.21 1.05 -19.49
N ILE A 11 -5.13 2.01 -19.41
CA ILE A 11 -5.36 2.81 -18.20
C ILE A 11 -5.91 1.92 -17.08
N MET A 12 -6.86 1.02 -17.40
CA MET A 12 -7.41 0.07 -16.42
C MET A 12 -6.36 -0.89 -15.89
N VAL A 13 -5.49 -1.42 -16.76
CA VAL A 13 -4.37 -2.28 -16.35
C VAL A 13 -3.40 -1.51 -15.45
N ALA A 14 -3.04 -0.28 -15.81
CA ALA A 14 -2.17 0.56 -14.98
C ALA A 14 -2.79 0.85 -13.60
N ALA A 15 -4.09 1.13 -13.54
CA ALA A 15 -4.81 1.34 -12.29
C ALA A 15 -4.80 0.09 -11.42
N TYR A 16 -5.04 -1.09 -12.01
CA TYR A 16 -5.00 -2.37 -11.30
C TYR A 16 -3.61 -2.67 -10.76
N LEU A 17 -2.57 -2.48 -11.56
CA LEU A 17 -1.18 -2.64 -11.12
C LEU A 17 -0.85 -1.69 -9.96
N CYS A 18 -1.29 -0.43 -10.02
CA CYS A 18 -1.11 0.51 -8.91
C CYS A 18 -1.81 0.03 -7.63
N ALA A 19 -3.03 -0.51 -7.74
CA ALA A 19 -3.75 -1.05 -6.60
C ALA A 19 -3.02 -2.26 -5.99
N VAL A 20 -2.55 -3.19 -6.82
CA VAL A 20 -1.75 -4.34 -6.36
C VAL A 20 -0.46 -3.88 -5.69
N SER A 21 0.26 -2.92 -6.27
CA SER A 21 1.47 -2.36 -5.66
C SER A 21 1.19 -1.68 -4.32
N LEU A 22 0.05 -0.98 -4.17
CA LEU A 22 -0.36 -0.38 -2.91
C LEU A 22 -0.63 -1.46 -1.84
N VAL A 23 -1.34 -2.52 -2.20
CA VAL A 23 -1.61 -3.65 -1.28
C VAL A 23 -0.30 -4.32 -0.87
N LEU A 24 0.60 -4.60 -1.82
CA LEU A 24 1.91 -5.19 -1.53
C LEU A 24 2.75 -4.28 -0.63
N GLN A 25 2.69 -2.96 -0.83
CA GLN A 25 3.36 -2.01 0.04
C GLN A 25 2.79 -2.04 1.46
N CYS A 26 1.47 -2.05 1.62
CA CYS A 26 0.83 -2.19 2.93
C CYS A 26 1.24 -3.50 3.62
N VAL A 27 1.22 -4.63 2.89
CA VAL A 27 1.65 -5.93 3.42
C VAL A 27 3.10 -5.88 3.88
N ALA A 28 4.02 -5.37 3.04
CA ALA A 28 5.43 -5.25 3.39
C ALA A 28 5.65 -4.39 4.64
N LEU A 29 4.88 -3.31 4.82
CA LEU A 29 4.97 -2.46 6.02
C LEU A 29 4.44 -3.14 7.29
N THR A 30 3.53 -4.10 7.15
CA THR A 30 2.97 -4.87 8.28
C THR A 30 3.71 -6.16 8.58
N GLU A 31 4.56 -6.63 7.67
CA GLU A 31 5.29 -7.88 7.81
C GLU A 31 6.25 -7.84 9.01
N LEU A 32 6.25 -8.94 9.77
CA LEU A 32 7.19 -9.21 10.86
C LEU A 32 8.37 -9.97 10.22
N GLY A 33 9.60 -9.48 10.36
CA GLY A 33 10.79 -10.07 9.70
C GLY A 33 11.58 -9.12 8.81
N TRP A 34 11.50 -7.81 9.04
CA TRP A 34 12.36 -6.82 8.36
C TRP A 34 13.84 -7.01 8.71
N ALA A 35 14.11 -7.46 9.93
CA ALA A 35 15.43 -7.84 10.41
C ALA A 35 15.31 -8.87 11.53
N THR A 36 16.35 -9.66 11.74
CA THR A 36 16.51 -10.52 12.92
C THR A 36 17.48 -9.85 13.89
N ASN A 37 17.11 -9.79 15.16
CA ASN A 37 17.99 -9.29 16.22
C ASN A 37 18.95 -10.38 16.70
N SER A 38 20.06 -9.99 17.33
CA SER A 38 21.06 -10.90 17.90
C SER A 38 20.47 -11.90 18.92
N ASP A 39 19.35 -11.53 19.53
CA ASP A 39 18.64 -12.35 20.52
C ASP A 39 17.69 -13.37 19.88
N GLY A 40 17.71 -13.51 18.54
CA GLY A 40 16.85 -14.43 17.80
C GLY A 40 15.41 -13.95 17.60
N GLY A 41 15.10 -12.71 18.00
CA GLY A 41 13.77 -12.10 17.82
C GLY A 41 13.58 -11.48 16.43
N ASP A 42 12.33 -11.51 15.94
CA ASP A 42 11.93 -10.86 14.69
C ASP A 42 11.60 -9.38 14.92
N VAL A 43 12.25 -8.52 14.14
CA VAL A 43 12.02 -7.08 14.13
C VAL A 43 11.14 -6.74 12.93
N GLY A 44 9.93 -6.26 13.20
CA GLY A 44 9.08 -5.62 12.20
C GLY A 44 9.24 -4.10 12.20
N LEU A 45 8.70 -3.43 11.18
CA LEU A 45 8.79 -1.97 11.09
C LEU A 45 8.12 -1.27 12.29
N TRP A 46 7.06 -1.86 12.85
CA TRP A 46 6.24 -1.25 13.91
C TRP A 46 6.28 -2.01 15.24
N TYR A 47 6.59 -3.30 15.19
CA TYR A 47 6.58 -4.21 16.33
C TYR A 47 7.92 -4.93 16.44
N HIS A 48 8.28 -5.29 17.66
CA HIS A 48 9.39 -6.20 17.95
C HIS A 48 8.82 -7.43 18.63
N CYS A 49 9.12 -8.61 18.11
CA CYS A 49 8.65 -9.87 18.68
C CYS A 49 9.85 -10.66 19.22
N ILE A 50 9.74 -11.09 20.48
CA ILE A 50 10.76 -11.91 21.15
C ILE A 50 10.10 -13.23 21.54
N GLU A 51 10.82 -14.33 21.36
CA GLU A 51 10.38 -15.63 21.85
C GLU A 51 10.37 -15.62 23.39
N ASN A 52 9.26 -16.03 23.99
CA ASN A 52 9.15 -16.06 25.44
C ASN A 52 10.15 -17.09 26.00
N PRO A 53 11.08 -16.70 26.89
CA PRO A 53 12.07 -17.63 27.44
C PRO A 53 11.43 -18.73 28.32
N LYS A 54 10.16 -18.56 28.71
CA LYS A 54 9.40 -19.60 29.41
C LYS A 54 8.61 -20.44 28.41
N PRO A 55 8.78 -21.78 28.39
CA PRO A 55 8.00 -22.65 27.52
C PRO A 55 6.53 -22.60 27.93
N SER A 56 5.67 -22.21 27.00
CA SER A 56 4.23 -22.32 27.16
C SER A 56 3.79 -23.75 26.92
N ARG A 57 2.73 -24.18 27.59
CA ARG A 57 2.15 -25.53 27.38
C ARG A 57 1.59 -25.72 25.97
N TRP A 58 1.48 -24.65 25.17
CA TRP A 58 0.80 -24.62 23.88
C TRP A 58 1.73 -24.40 22.67
N GLY A 59 3.06 -24.32 22.88
CA GLY A 59 4.05 -24.01 21.83
C GLY A 59 4.93 -22.81 22.20
N PRO A 60 5.79 -22.34 21.28
CA PRO A 60 6.57 -21.12 21.51
C PRO A 60 5.64 -19.89 21.48
N ASP A 61 5.48 -19.23 22.64
CA ASP A 61 4.72 -17.98 22.71
C ASP A 61 5.62 -16.82 22.25
N LEU A 62 5.26 -16.17 21.14
CA LEU A 62 5.89 -14.93 20.69
C LEU A 62 5.26 -13.74 21.42
N TYR A 63 6.08 -12.97 22.13
CA TYR A 63 5.66 -11.72 22.76
C TYR A 63 6.03 -10.54 21.85
N CYS A 64 5.02 -9.90 21.26
CA CYS A 64 5.21 -8.75 20.39
C CYS A 64 4.90 -7.44 21.13
N GLN A 65 5.86 -6.51 21.14
CA GLN A 65 5.72 -5.18 21.73
C GLN A 65 5.75 -4.11 20.63
N ALA A 66 4.88 -3.11 20.73
CA ALA A 66 4.89 -1.96 19.83
C ALA A 66 6.15 -1.12 20.07
N MET A 67 6.94 -0.89 19.01
CA MET A 67 8.18 -0.10 19.11
C MET A 67 7.97 1.40 19.37
N TYR A 68 6.73 1.89 19.25
CA TYR A 68 6.40 3.30 19.43
C TYR A 68 6.50 3.77 20.89
N ALA A 69 6.43 2.87 21.86
CA ALA A 69 6.23 3.24 23.25
C ALA A 69 7.49 3.76 23.97
N GLU A 70 8.70 3.55 23.43
CA GLU A 70 9.92 3.69 24.25
C GLU A 70 11.01 4.59 23.66
N GLY A 71 10.80 5.25 22.52
CA GLY A 71 11.86 6.05 21.88
C GLY A 71 13.09 5.24 21.46
N LYS A 72 12.98 3.91 21.46
CA LYS A 72 14.04 2.94 21.15
C LYS A 72 14.16 2.59 19.67
N ALA A 73 13.27 3.10 18.82
CA ALA A 73 13.38 2.87 17.38
C ALA A 73 14.62 3.59 16.83
N PRO A 74 15.52 2.90 16.10
CA PRO A 74 16.69 3.54 15.54
C PRO A 74 16.28 4.61 14.52
N ARG A 75 17.06 5.70 14.44
CA ARG A 75 16.71 6.90 13.63
C ARG A 75 16.40 6.56 12.17
N TRP A 76 17.15 5.66 11.56
CA TRP A 76 16.93 5.24 10.17
C TRP A 76 15.54 4.61 9.98
N MET A 77 15.04 3.90 10.97
CA MET A 77 13.73 3.23 10.92
C MET A 77 12.59 4.25 11.02
N LEU A 78 12.79 5.33 11.77
CA LEU A 78 11.85 6.47 11.80
C LEU A 78 11.77 7.15 10.42
N PHE A 79 12.90 7.33 9.74
CA PHE A 79 12.92 7.85 8.37
C PHE A 79 12.19 6.93 7.39
N ILE A 80 12.43 5.62 7.46
CA ILE A 80 11.74 4.65 6.62
C ILE A 80 10.22 4.70 6.86
N ARG A 81 9.78 4.71 8.13
CA ARG A 81 8.35 4.84 8.46
C ARG A 81 7.73 6.10 7.84
N GLY A 82 8.39 7.25 8.00
CA GLY A 82 7.92 8.51 7.43
C GLY A 82 7.85 8.48 5.90
N PHE A 83 8.90 7.97 5.25
CA PHE A 83 8.96 7.85 3.80
C PHE A 83 7.90 6.88 3.26
N SER A 84 7.77 5.71 3.87
CA SER A 84 6.77 4.71 3.52
C SER A 84 5.36 5.27 3.67
N TYR A 85 5.08 6.00 4.75
CA TYR A 85 3.78 6.64 4.95
C TYR A 85 3.48 7.68 3.86
N ALA A 86 4.44 8.55 3.55
CA ALA A 86 4.30 9.52 2.48
C ALA A 86 4.09 8.86 1.11
N ALA A 87 4.81 7.77 0.83
CA ALA A 87 4.65 7.00 -0.40
C ALA A 87 3.25 6.36 -0.50
N THR A 88 2.76 5.73 0.57
CA THR A 88 1.43 5.12 0.61
C THR A 88 0.32 6.17 0.41
N VAL A 89 0.44 7.33 1.06
CA VAL A 89 -0.50 8.45 0.86
C VAL A 89 -0.45 8.95 -0.59
N GLY A 90 0.76 9.17 -1.12
CA GLY A 90 0.94 9.63 -2.51
C GLY A 90 0.35 8.66 -3.54
N MET A 91 0.57 7.35 -3.36
CA MET A 91 -0.01 6.32 -4.22
C MET A 91 -1.54 6.26 -4.11
N SER A 92 -2.09 6.43 -2.92
CA SER A 92 -3.54 6.45 -2.69
C SER A 92 -4.21 7.63 -3.38
N VAL A 93 -3.60 8.83 -3.30
CA VAL A 93 -4.09 10.02 -4.01
C VAL A 93 -4.00 9.82 -5.52
N ASN A 94 -2.90 9.28 -6.03
CA ASN A 94 -2.74 8.99 -7.46
C ASN A 94 -3.81 8.00 -7.97
N PHE A 95 -4.04 6.92 -7.21
CA PHE A 95 -5.08 5.94 -7.52
C PHE A 95 -6.48 6.57 -7.61
N LEU A 96 -6.85 7.44 -6.65
CA LEU A 96 -8.12 8.18 -6.70
C LEU A 96 -8.20 9.08 -7.94
N CYS A 97 -7.12 9.81 -8.26
CA CYS A 97 -7.08 10.68 -9.45
C CYS A 97 -7.28 9.89 -10.77
N ILE A 98 -6.66 8.70 -10.89
CA ILE A 98 -6.86 7.83 -12.06
C ILE A 98 -8.31 7.33 -12.11
N GLY A 99 -8.85 6.88 -10.97
CA GLY A 99 -10.24 6.42 -10.88
C GLY A 99 -11.27 7.47 -11.31
N PHE A 100 -11.12 8.71 -10.83
CA PHE A 100 -11.99 9.84 -11.25
C PHE A 100 -11.86 10.13 -12.74
N SER A 101 -10.65 10.07 -13.29
CA SER A 101 -10.42 10.29 -14.73
C SER A 101 -11.11 9.23 -15.59
N CYS A 102 -11.04 7.95 -15.18
CA CYS A 102 -11.71 6.84 -15.87
C CYS A 102 -13.24 6.98 -15.80
N PHE A 103 -13.78 7.32 -14.64
CA PHE A 103 -15.23 7.52 -14.48
C PHE A 103 -15.74 8.66 -15.37
N TYR A 104 -14.99 9.77 -15.45
CA TYR A 104 -15.35 10.90 -16.29
C TYR A 104 -15.37 10.54 -17.78
N GLN A 105 -14.40 9.74 -18.25
CA GLN A 105 -14.37 9.26 -19.64
C GLN A 105 -15.57 8.36 -19.97
N ALA A 106 -15.91 7.42 -19.09
CA ALA A 106 -17.06 6.54 -19.29
C ALA A 106 -18.39 7.32 -19.30
N HIS A 107 -18.52 8.31 -18.42
CA HIS A 107 -19.71 9.15 -18.36
C HIS A 107 -19.87 10.01 -19.63
N LEU A 108 -18.79 10.62 -20.11
CA LEU A 108 -18.81 11.38 -21.37
C LEU A 108 -19.20 10.51 -22.56
N LEU A 109 -18.72 9.27 -22.64
CA LEU A 109 -19.10 8.33 -23.70
C LEU A 109 -20.61 8.00 -23.68
N ASN A 110 -21.17 7.76 -22.48
CA ASN A 110 -22.61 7.53 -22.33
C ASN A 110 -23.44 8.76 -22.74
N ILE A 111 -23.01 9.97 -22.40
CA ILE A 111 -23.68 11.21 -22.82
C ILE A 111 -23.66 11.34 -24.35
N ILE A 112 -22.51 11.14 -24.99
CA ILE A 112 -22.38 11.21 -26.44
C ILE A 112 -23.26 10.17 -27.13
N ALA A 113 -23.29 8.93 -26.62
CA ALA A 113 -24.13 7.88 -27.16
C ALA A 113 -25.64 8.23 -27.07
N PHE A 114 -26.07 8.82 -25.94
CA PHE A 114 -27.44 9.27 -25.77
C PHE A 114 -27.81 10.42 -26.70
N VAL A 115 -26.93 11.42 -26.85
CA VAL A 115 -27.13 12.55 -27.76
C VAL A 115 -27.18 12.08 -29.22
N GLY A 116 -26.29 11.17 -29.62
CA GLY A 116 -26.30 10.58 -30.96
C GLY A 116 -27.57 9.79 -31.26
N ALA A 117 -28.08 9.03 -30.28
CA ALA A 117 -29.35 8.31 -30.39
C ALA A 117 -30.58 9.24 -30.48
N ALA A 118 -30.54 10.41 -29.86
CA ALA A 118 -31.64 11.39 -29.94
C ALA A 118 -31.72 12.13 -31.29
N THR A 119 -30.65 12.08 -32.11
CA THR A 119 -30.57 12.78 -33.41
C THR A 119 -30.75 11.88 -34.63
N ALA A 120 -30.86 10.56 -34.45
CA ALA A 120 -31.07 9.57 -35.51
C ALA A 120 -32.53 9.11 -35.55
#